data_AF-A0A8T4VFG1-F1
#
_entry.id   AF-A0A8T4VFG1-F1
#
_cell.length_a   1.000
_cell.length_b   1.000
_cell.length_c   1.000
_cell.angle_alpha   90.00
_cell.angle_beta   90.00
_cell.angle_gamma   90.00
#
_symmetry.space_group_name_H-M   'P 1'
#
loop_
_entity.id
_entity.type
_entity.pdbx_description
1 polymer ?
#
loop_
_entity_poly.entity_id
_entity_poly.type
_entity_poly.pdbx_seq_one_letter_code
_entity_poly.pdbx_strand_id
1 'polypeptide(L)'
;MKLKQLDEILWTLEGLHTVETAAEALHLTKQSTLNLLSKLKKKGYVTTSGGGKQKRLYKISMKKQRPRDPGMFDIINKYSPMKIAPWYDHQVHGQYGPEEALIDAIQTQSFRVILASLRLFNHIKDWKKLYQLAKQKDCWQQVGALYDVARMFFRVMKMTGRYTTLKFKVWKQLTKLKKKNFPEIASKWHIFIPFNEKDLEAIQ
;
A
#
# COMPACT_ATOMS: atom_id res chain seq x y z
N MET A 1 24.87 26.96 2.17
CA MET A 1 25.48 26.00 3.10
C MET A 1 26.56 25.26 2.33
N LYS A 2 27.83 25.47 2.69
CA LYS A 2 28.97 24.85 1.98
C LYS A 2 28.96 23.34 2.24
N LEU A 3 29.46 22.51 1.31
CA LEU A 3 29.47 21.05 1.42
C LEU A 3 30.13 20.55 2.72
N LYS A 4 31.28 21.10 3.10
CA LYS A 4 31.98 20.75 4.34
C LYS A 4 31.14 20.98 5.61
N GLN A 5 30.37 22.06 5.66
CA GLN A 5 29.48 22.36 6.79
C GLN A 5 28.26 21.42 6.84
N LEU A 6 27.86 20.82 5.72
CA LEU A 6 26.77 19.84 5.72
C LEU A 6 27.21 18.52 6.34
N ASP A 7 28.40 18.05 6.00
CA ASP A 7 28.90 16.77 6.48
C ASP A 7 29.15 16.81 7.99
N GLU A 8 29.72 17.89 8.53
CA GLU A 8 29.89 18.10 9.97
C GLU A 8 28.54 18.07 10.72
N ILE A 9 27.53 18.78 10.21
CA ILE A 9 26.19 18.82 10.82
C ILE A 9 25.53 17.43 10.79
N LEU A 10 25.68 16.68 9.69
CA LEU A 10 25.10 15.34 9.56
C LEU A 10 25.80 14.34 10.48
N TRP A 11 27.11 14.47 10.68
CA TRP A 11 27.89 13.59 11.56
C TRP A 11 27.50 13.82 13.03
N THR A 12 27.41 15.08 13.45
CA THR A 12 27.02 15.44 14.83
C THR A 12 25.58 15.01 15.16
N LEU A 13 24.69 15.06 14.16
CA LEU A 13 23.27 14.75 14.33
C LEU A 13 22.90 13.34 13.86
N GLU A 14 23.85 12.44 13.59
CA GLU A 14 23.53 11.11 13.09
C GLU A 14 22.75 10.32 14.15
N GLY A 15 21.57 9.80 13.77
CA GLY A 15 20.71 9.03 14.67
C GLY A 15 19.33 9.65 14.85
N LEU A 16 18.74 9.42 16.02
CA LEU A 16 17.36 9.76 16.32
C LEU A 16 17.29 10.89 17.36
N HIS A 17 16.72 12.02 16.96
CA HIS A 17 16.69 13.25 17.74
C HIS A 17 15.27 13.80 17.87
N THR A 18 14.98 14.48 18.98
CA THR A 18 13.92 15.50 19.05
C THR A 18 14.46 16.86 18.65
N VAL A 19 13.58 17.85 18.44
CA VAL A 19 14.00 19.23 18.17
C VAL A 19 14.89 19.76 19.29
N GLU A 20 14.57 19.42 20.54
CA GLU A 20 15.32 19.84 21.72
C GLU A 20 16.73 19.25 21.71
N THR A 21 16.86 17.93 21.53
CA THR A 21 18.19 17.28 21.50
C THR A 21 19.07 17.76 20.34
N ALA A 22 18.46 18.07 19.18
CA ALA A 22 19.20 18.59 18.03
C ALA A 22 19.61 20.07 18.22
N ALA A 23 18.81 20.83 18.98
CA ALA A 23 19.13 22.22 19.33
C ALA A 23 20.30 22.29 20.33
N GLU A 24 20.30 21.40 21.32
CA GLU A 24 21.40 21.25 22.28
C GLU A 24 22.70 20.83 21.59
N ALA A 25 22.65 19.80 20.73
CA ALA A 25 23.84 19.29 20.04
C ALA A 25 24.51 20.31 19.09
N LEU A 26 23.74 21.24 18.53
CA LEU A 26 24.24 22.27 17.62
C LEU A 26 24.39 23.65 18.27
N HIS A 27 24.04 23.80 19.56
CA HIS A 27 23.96 25.07 20.26
C HIS A 27 23.11 26.13 19.50
N LEU A 28 21.98 25.68 18.94
CA LEU A 28 21.06 26.53 18.17
C LEU A 28 19.76 26.78 18.92
N THR A 29 19.08 27.88 18.57
CA THR A 29 17.71 28.11 19.05
C THR A 29 16.74 27.11 18.42
N LYS A 30 15.66 26.78 19.14
CA LYS A 30 14.61 25.84 18.69
C LYS A 30 14.10 26.15 17.28
N GLN A 31 13.89 27.43 16.96
CA GLN A 31 13.39 27.88 15.66
C GLN A 31 14.43 27.66 14.55
N SER A 32 15.71 27.96 14.82
CA SER A 32 16.80 27.72 13.87
C SER A 32 17.00 26.23 13.60
N THR A 33 16.90 25.40 14.64
CA THR A 33 16.94 23.93 14.51
C THR A 33 15.79 23.40 13.67
N LEU A 34 14.55 23.88 13.87
CA LEU A 34 13.40 23.49 13.04
C LEU A 34 13.62 23.85 11.56
N ASN A 35 14.14 25.06 11.29
CA ASN A 35 14.45 25.50 9.93
C ASN A 35 15.54 24.62 9.28
N LEU A 36 16.56 24.26 10.06
CA LEU A 36 17.64 23.37 9.61
C LEU A 36 17.14 21.96 9.32
N LEU A 37 16.37 21.36 10.23
CA LEU A 37 15.74 20.04 10.04
C LEU A 37 14.81 20.04 8.82
N SER A 38 14.04 21.11 8.61
CA SER A 38 13.20 21.28 7.43
C SER A 38 14.02 21.31 6.13
N LYS A 39 15.15 22.03 6.11
CA LYS A 39 16.09 22.05 4.97
C LYS A 39 16.73 20.67 4.73
N LEU A 40 17.17 19.98 5.77
CA LEU A 40 17.77 18.64 5.67
C LEU A 40 16.74 17.60 5.19
N LYS A 41 15.48 17.70 5.64
CA LYS A 41 14.36 16.88 5.15
C LYS A 41 14.12 17.09 3.66
N LYS A 42 14.07 18.35 3.18
CA LYS A 42 13.94 18.65 1.74
C LYS A 42 15.10 18.07 0.91
N LYS A 43 16.29 17.97 1.49
CA LYS A 43 17.48 17.37 0.86
C LYS A 43 17.55 15.84 0.97
N GLY A 44 16.62 15.22 1.71
CA GLY A 44 16.52 13.76 1.87
C GLY A 44 17.37 13.17 2.99
N TYR A 45 17.93 13.95 3.90
CA TYR A 45 18.77 13.41 5.00
C TYR A 45 17.99 13.10 6.27
N VAL A 46 16.70 13.47 6.33
CA VAL A 46 15.89 13.38 7.55
C VAL A 46 14.54 12.75 7.23
N THR A 47 14.18 11.72 7.99
CA THR A 47 12.81 11.22 8.11
C THR A 47 12.19 11.63 9.43
N THR A 48 10.88 11.88 9.41
CA THR A 48 10.12 12.28 10.60
C THR A 48 9.14 11.18 10.98
N SER A 49 9.17 10.71 12.22
CA SER A 49 8.19 9.80 12.78
C SER A 49 7.47 10.43 13.97
N GLY A 50 6.29 9.92 14.29
CA GLY A 50 5.57 10.29 15.52
C GLY A 50 6.24 9.65 16.73
N GLY A 51 6.57 10.44 17.74
CA GLY A 51 6.94 9.99 19.06
C GLY A 51 5.81 10.28 20.05
N GLY A 52 5.69 9.45 21.09
CA GLY A 52 4.62 9.41 22.10
C GLY A 52 3.79 10.69 22.30
N LYS A 53 4.05 11.46 23.37
CA LYS A 53 3.30 12.69 23.73
C LYS A 53 3.50 13.84 22.71
N GLN A 54 3.05 13.67 21.47
CA GLN A 54 3.09 14.65 20.37
C GLN A 54 4.49 15.15 19.96
N LYS A 55 5.56 14.51 20.44
CA LYS A 55 6.94 14.88 20.07
C LYS A 55 7.27 14.29 18.71
N ARG A 56 7.86 15.09 17.82
CA ARG A 56 8.36 14.60 16.53
C ARG A 56 9.77 14.05 16.71
N LEU A 57 9.99 12.84 16.21
CA LEU A 57 11.30 12.22 16.13
C LEU A 57 11.86 12.44 14.73
N TYR A 58 13.11 12.91 14.67
CA TYR A 58 13.86 13.16 13.45
C TYR A 58 14.96 12.12 13.37
N LYS A 59 14.86 11.22 12.40
CA LYS A 59 15.91 10.26 12.09
C LYS A 59 16.79 10.83 10.99
N ILE A 60 18.01 11.19 11.36
CA ILE A 60 18.98 11.86 10.50
C ILE A 60 20.05 10.83 10.11
N SER A 61 20.41 10.80 8.83
CA SER A 61 21.43 9.88 8.32
C SER A 61 22.41 10.58 7.39
N MET A 62 23.65 10.09 7.37
CA MET A 62 24.70 10.57 6.46
C MET A 62 24.36 10.37 4.98
N LYS A 63 23.66 9.27 4.67
CA LYS A 63 23.19 8.99 3.30
C LYS A 63 21.81 9.61 3.08
N LYS A 64 21.59 10.13 1.86
CA LYS A 64 20.25 10.53 1.43
C LYS A 64 19.31 9.33 1.50
N GLN A 65 18.30 9.45 2.34
CA GLN A 65 17.17 8.54 2.40
C GLN A 65 16.37 8.77 1.13
N ARG A 66 16.32 7.75 0.26
CA ARG A 66 15.46 7.81 -0.91
C ARG A 66 14.01 7.80 -0.42
N PRO A 67 13.12 8.64 -0.98
CA PRO A 67 11.70 8.50 -0.70
C PRO A 67 11.32 7.05 -1.01
N ARG A 68 10.71 6.38 -0.04
CA ARG A 68 10.24 5.02 -0.22
C ARG A 68 9.08 5.07 -1.22
N ASP A 69 9.20 4.34 -2.31
CA ASP A 69 8.09 4.09 -3.22
C ASP A 69 6.99 3.33 -2.46
N PRO A 70 5.71 3.71 -2.62
CA PRO A 70 4.63 3.07 -1.89
C PRO A 70 4.51 1.60 -2.28
N GLY A 71 4.46 0.71 -1.28
CA GLY A 71 4.26 -0.71 -1.47
C GLY A 71 2.78 -1.12 -1.51
N MET A 72 2.53 -2.43 -1.62
CA MET A 72 1.19 -3.03 -1.59
C MET A 72 0.38 -2.56 -0.38
N PHE A 73 0.94 -2.71 0.82
CA PHE A 73 0.24 -2.37 2.06
C PHE A 73 0.00 -0.86 2.20
N ASP A 74 0.89 -0.02 1.69
CA ASP A 74 0.72 1.43 1.71
C ASP A 74 -0.47 1.85 0.84
N ILE A 75 -0.61 1.24 -0.35
CA ILE A 75 -1.72 1.49 -1.26
C ILE A 75 -3.05 0.96 -0.67
N ILE A 76 -3.06 -0.27 -0.14
CA ILE A 76 -4.25 -0.82 0.52
C ILE A 76 -4.67 0.08 1.69
N ASN A 77 -3.74 0.45 2.57
CA ASN A 77 -4.03 1.29 3.73
C ASN A 77 -4.43 2.71 3.35
N LYS A 78 -4.05 3.20 2.17
CA LYS A 78 -4.48 4.51 1.68
C LYS A 78 -5.97 4.51 1.32
N TYR A 79 -6.46 3.46 0.67
CA TYR A 79 -7.80 3.44 0.07
C TYR A 79 -8.83 2.59 0.82
N SER A 80 -8.39 1.57 1.55
CA SER A 80 -9.26 0.69 2.33
C SER A 80 -9.57 1.29 3.70
N PRO A 81 -10.83 1.23 4.18
CA PRO A 81 -11.13 1.51 5.59
C PRO A 81 -10.45 0.49 6.52
N MET A 82 -10.36 -0.77 6.09
CA MET A 82 -9.68 -1.83 6.83
C MET A 82 -8.16 -1.72 6.67
N LYS A 83 -7.48 -1.34 7.76
CA LYS A 83 -6.02 -1.22 7.77
C LYS A 83 -5.33 -2.55 8.06
N ILE A 84 -4.22 -2.77 7.37
CA ILE A 84 -3.32 -3.90 7.53
C ILE A 84 -2.01 -3.38 8.11
N ALA A 85 -1.56 -3.96 9.22
CA ALA A 85 -0.23 -3.72 9.76
C ALA A 85 0.67 -4.91 9.38
N PRO A 86 1.48 -4.80 8.30
CA PRO A 86 2.42 -5.85 7.96
C PRO A 86 3.60 -5.85 8.93
N TRP A 87 4.15 -7.04 9.17
CA TRP A 87 5.36 -7.25 9.99
C TRP A 87 6.66 -7.02 9.20
N TYR A 88 6.57 -6.92 7.87
CA TYR A 88 7.69 -6.66 6.98
C TYR A 88 7.42 -5.44 6.08
N ASP A 89 8.49 -4.83 5.60
CA ASP A 89 8.44 -3.74 4.65
C ASP A 89 8.37 -4.28 3.20
N HIS A 90 7.21 -4.11 2.54
CA HIS A 90 7.05 -4.46 1.13
C HIS A 90 7.52 -3.30 0.25
N GLN A 91 8.78 -3.35 -0.18
CA GLN A 91 9.36 -2.34 -1.06
C GLN A 91 9.21 -2.77 -2.52
N VAL A 92 8.70 -1.86 -3.34
CA VAL A 92 8.61 -2.05 -4.79
C VAL A 92 9.36 -0.92 -5.48
N HIS A 93 10.10 -1.25 -6.54
CA HIS A 93 10.78 -0.25 -7.34
C HIS A 93 9.97 0.03 -8.61
N GLY A 94 9.70 1.31 -8.87
CA GLY A 94 9.03 1.76 -10.10
C GLY A 94 7.58 2.20 -9.90
N GLN A 95 6.83 2.32 -11.00
CA GLN A 95 5.45 2.75 -10.96
C GLN A 95 4.58 1.67 -10.32
N TYR A 96 4.10 1.94 -9.11
CA TYR A 96 3.28 1.02 -8.34
C TYR A 96 1.95 1.68 -7.97
N GLY A 97 0.85 1.09 -8.42
CA GLY A 97 -0.49 1.64 -8.32
C GLY A 97 -1.52 0.66 -7.74
N PRO A 98 -2.81 1.05 -7.75
CA PRO A 98 -3.92 0.19 -7.32
C PRO A 98 -3.96 -1.13 -8.09
N GLU A 99 -3.63 -1.12 -9.38
CA GLU A 99 -3.60 -2.31 -10.24
C GLU A 99 -2.56 -3.33 -9.76
N GLU A 100 -1.30 -2.91 -9.55
CA GLU A 100 -0.25 -3.81 -9.02
C GLU A 100 -0.57 -4.30 -7.61
N ALA A 101 -1.00 -3.38 -6.73
CA ALA A 101 -1.34 -3.72 -5.35
C ALA A 101 -2.46 -4.75 -5.25
N LEU A 102 -3.46 -4.71 -6.13
CA LEU A 102 -4.52 -5.71 -6.16
C LEU A 102 -4.00 -7.09 -6.57
N ILE A 103 -3.13 -7.16 -7.59
CA ILE A 103 -2.56 -8.43 -8.04
C ILE A 103 -1.69 -9.05 -6.94
N ASP A 104 -0.81 -8.26 -6.34
CA ASP A 104 0.06 -8.73 -5.26
C ASP A 104 -0.77 -9.17 -4.04
N ALA A 105 -1.87 -8.46 -3.73
CA ALA A 105 -2.79 -8.84 -2.66
C ALA A 105 -3.38 -10.24 -2.90
N ILE A 106 -3.82 -10.54 -4.13
CA ILE A 106 -4.35 -11.86 -4.50
C ILE A 106 -3.27 -12.94 -4.37
N GLN A 107 -2.02 -12.64 -4.77
CA GLN A 107 -0.91 -13.58 -4.68
C GLN A 107 -0.56 -13.95 -3.23
N THR A 108 -0.83 -13.08 -2.25
CA THR A 108 -0.64 -13.45 -0.83
C THR A 108 -1.52 -14.61 -0.37
N GLN A 109 -2.64 -14.87 -1.07
CA GLN A 109 -3.68 -15.84 -0.67
C GLN A 109 -4.25 -15.61 0.74
N SER A 110 -3.96 -14.46 1.35
CA SER A 110 -4.39 -14.13 2.69
C SER A 110 -5.79 -13.52 2.66
N PHE A 111 -6.73 -14.16 3.33
CA PHE A 111 -8.12 -13.71 3.40
C PHE A 111 -8.24 -12.22 3.75
N ARG A 112 -7.54 -11.80 4.81
CA ARG A 112 -7.59 -10.42 5.31
C ARG A 112 -7.02 -9.41 4.31
N VAL A 113 -5.93 -9.78 3.63
CA VAL A 113 -5.26 -8.89 2.65
C VAL A 113 -6.16 -8.73 1.42
N ILE A 114 -6.72 -9.84 0.92
CA ILE A 114 -7.61 -9.80 -0.23
C ILE A 114 -8.88 -9.03 0.09
N LEU A 115 -9.50 -9.26 1.26
CA LEU A 115 -10.70 -8.54 1.70
C LEU A 115 -10.47 -7.01 1.73
N ALA A 116 -9.39 -6.58 2.39
CA ALA A 116 -9.02 -5.16 2.43
C ALA A 116 -8.69 -4.58 1.04
N SER A 117 -8.16 -5.40 0.12
CA SER A 117 -7.84 -4.95 -1.24
C SER A 117 -9.07 -4.70 -2.12
N LEU A 118 -10.27 -5.18 -1.76
CA LEU A 118 -11.48 -5.00 -2.57
C LEU A 118 -11.80 -3.51 -2.84
N ARG A 119 -11.47 -2.62 -1.91
CA ARG A 119 -11.70 -1.18 -2.09
C ARG A 119 -10.82 -0.58 -3.20
N LEU A 120 -9.73 -1.23 -3.58
CA LEU A 120 -8.87 -0.78 -4.67
C LEU A 120 -9.60 -0.75 -6.01
N PHE A 121 -10.62 -1.60 -6.21
CA PHE A 121 -11.41 -1.60 -7.45
C PHE A 121 -12.04 -0.23 -7.76
N ASN A 122 -12.39 0.57 -6.75
CA ASN A 122 -12.91 1.94 -6.94
C ASN A 122 -11.87 2.91 -7.54
N HIS A 123 -10.59 2.54 -7.45
CA HIS A 123 -9.45 3.38 -7.86
C HIS A 123 -8.73 2.84 -9.10
N ILE A 124 -9.15 1.71 -9.64
CA ILE A 124 -8.61 1.16 -10.88
C ILE A 124 -9.12 2.01 -12.04
N LYS A 125 -8.17 2.60 -12.77
CA LYS A 125 -8.46 3.44 -13.94
C LYS A 125 -8.14 2.70 -15.24
N ASP A 126 -7.10 1.87 -15.23
CA ASP A 126 -6.64 1.16 -16.42
C ASP A 126 -6.93 -0.34 -16.33
N TRP A 127 -8.11 -0.73 -16.81
CA TRP A 127 -8.51 -2.13 -16.93
C TRP A 127 -7.61 -2.94 -17.88
N LYS A 128 -6.98 -2.31 -18.88
CA LYS A 128 -6.07 -3.01 -19.80
C LYS A 128 -4.80 -3.39 -19.07
N LYS A 129 -4.23 -2.46 -18.30
CA LYS A 129 -3.07 -2.71 -17.45
C LYS A 129 -3.36 -3.81 -16.44
N LEU A 130 -4.47 -3.71 -15.70
CA LEU A 130 -4.87 -4.74 -14.73
C LEU A 130 -5.01 -6.12 -15.38
N TYR A 131 -5.67 -6.19 -16.55
CA TYR A 131 -5.85 -7.44 -17.27
C TYR A 131 -4.50 -8.07 -17.68
N GLN A 132 -3.57 -7.25 -18.20
CA GLN A 132 -2.23 -7.72 -18.58
C GLN A 132 -1.46 -8.27 -17.37
N LEU A 133 -1.44 -7.54 -16.25
CA LEU A 133 -0.80 -7.97 -15.01
C LEU A 133 -1.40 -9.28 -14.48
N ALA A 134 -2.73 -9.36 -14.45
CA ALA A 134 -3.44 -10.54 -13.98
C ALA A 134 -3.22 -11.76 -14.88
N LYS A 135 -3.11 -11.56 -16.19
CA LYS A 135 -2.81 -12.62 -17.15
C LYS A 135 -1.38 -13.13 -17.00
N GLN A 136 -0.41 -12.24 -16.77
CA GLN A 136 0.98 -12.62 -16.50
C GLN A 136 1.12 -13.49 -15.23
N LYS A 137 0.29 -13.22 -14.22
CA LYS A 137 0.29 -13.93 -12.93
C LYS A 137 -0.76 -15.04 -12.82
N ASP A 138 -1.43 -15.38 -13.92
CA ASP A 138 -2.51 -16.38 -14.02
C ASP A 138 -3.61 -16.24 -12.92
N CYS A 139 -3.92 -15.00 -12.55
CA CYS A 139 -4.92 -14.68 -11.53
C CYS A 139 -6.13 -13.89 -12.06
N TRP A 140 -6.30 -13.85 -13.38
CA TRP A 140 -7.39 -13.09 -14.01
C TRP A 140 -8.79 -13.54 -13.57
N GLN A 141 -8.99 -14.85 -13.41
CA GLN A 141 -10.25 -15.38 -12.89
C GLN A 141 -10.56 -14.76 -11.52
N GLN A 142 -9.55 -14.71 -10.63
CA GLN A 142 -9.66 -14.19 -9.28
C GLN A 142 -10.03 -12.71 -9.31
N VAL A 143 -9.34 -11.92 -10.14
CA VAL A 143 -9.67 -10.50 -10.34
C VAL A 143 -11.12 -10.31 -10.78
N GLY A 144 -11.59 -11.10 -11.75
CA GLY A 144 -12.97 -11.01 -12.24
C GLY A 144 -14.01 -11.37 -11.19
N ALA A 145 -13.79 -12.45 -10.43
CA ALA A 145 -14.65 -12.84 -9.33
C ALA A 145 -14.71 -11.77 -8.24
N LEU A 146 -13.55 -11.22 -7.85
CA LEU A 146 -13.47 -10.16 -6.85
C LEU A 146 -14.12 -8.86 -7.31
N TYR A 147 -14.01 -8.54 -8.60
CA TYR A 147 -14.67 -7.38 -9.20
C TYR A 147 -16.18 -7.47 -9.06
N ASP A 148 -16.77 -8.63 -9.41
CA ASP A 148 -18.21 -8.83 -9.32
C ASP A 148 -18.68 -8.74 -7.85
N VAL A 149 -17.90 -9.30 -6.91
CA VAL A 149 -18.17 -9.16 -5.47
C VAL A 149 -18.09 -7.68 -5.06
N ALA A 150 -17.01 -6.98 -5.39
CA ALA A 150 -16.81 -5.58 -5.00
C ALA A 150 -17.93 -4.67 -5.54
N ARG A 151 -18.43 -4.96 -6.75
CA ARG A 151 -19.51 -4.19 -7.39
C ARG A 151 -20.87 -4.36 -6.70
N MET A 152 -21.10 -5.44 -5.96
CA MET A 152 -22.32 -5.61 -5.16
C MET A 152 -22.36 -4.65 -3.97
N PHE A 153 -21.20 -4.29 -3.41
CA PHE A 153 -21.11 -3.54 -2.16
C PHE A 153 -20.62 -2.10 -2.32
N PHE A 154 -19.86 -1.79 -3.37
CA PHE A 154 -19.29 -0.46 -3.61
C PHE A 154 -19.46 0.01 -5.05
N ARG A 155 -19.36 1.33 -5.25
CA ARG A 155 -19.36 1.93 -6.58
C ARG A 155 -18.01 1.74 -7.29
N VAL A 156 -17.92 0.67 -8.06
CA VAL A 156 -16.75 0.36 -8.91
C VAL A 156 -16.97 0.84 -10.35
N MET A 157 -15.91 1.30 -11.01
CA MET A 157 -15.95 1.61 -12.45
C MET A 157 -16.34 0.35 -13.27
N LYS A 158 -17.15 0.52 -14.31
CA LYS A 158 -17.55 -0.60 -15.16
C LYS A 158 -16.34 -1.17 -15.91
N MET A 159 -16.07 -2.46 -15.74
CA MET A 159 -15.07 -3.18 -16.52
C MET A 159 -15.54 -3.30 -17.99
N THR A 160 -14.62 -3.11 -18.93
CA THR A 160 -14.93 -3.24 -20.36
C THR A 160 -15.39 -4.66 -20.70
N GLY A 161 -16.44 -4.80 -21.53
CA GLY A 161 -17.07 -6.09 -21.84
C GLY A 161 -16.14 -7.17 -22.44
N ARG A 162 -15.05 -6.74 -23.10
CA ARG A 162 -13.99 -7.64 -23.61
C ARG A 162 -13.30 -8.48 -22.52
N TYR A 163 -13.36 -8.03 -21.27
CA TYR A 163 -12.72 -8.68 -20.12
C TYR A 163 -13.71 -9.51 -19.28
N THR A 164 -15.01 -9.28 -19.42
CA THR A 164 -16.07 -9.98 -18.67
C THR A 164 -16.51 -11.30 -19.29
N THR A 165 -16.28 -11.49 -20.59
CA THR A 165 -16.87 -12.56 -21.41
C THR A 165 -15.90 -13.73 -21.61
N LEU A 166 -15.31 -14.22 -20.53
CA LEU A 166 -14.36 -15.33 -20.58
C LEU A 166 -15.00 -16.60 -20.04
N LYS A 167 -14.94 -17.67 -20.83
CA LYS A 167 -15.33 -19.02 -20.41
C LYS A 167 -14.11 -19.70 -19.82
N PHE A 168 -14.23 -20.11 -18.56
CA PHE A 168 -13.18 -20.85 -17.87
C PHE A 168 -13.58 -22.32 -17.75
N LYS A 169 -12.59 -23.22 -17.86
CA LYS A 169 -12.79 -24.67 -17.71
C LYS A 169 -12.35 -25.18 -16.35
N VAL A 170 -11.46 -24.45 -15.67
CA VAL A 170 -10.77 -24.91 -14.47
C VAL A 170 -11.24 -24.09 -13.27
N TRP A 171 -11.59 -24.80 -12.19
CA TRP A 171 -11.90 -24.22 -10.91
C TRP A 171 -10.63 -23.77 -10.18
N LYS A 172 -10.62 -22.53 -9.71
CA LYS A 172 -9.52 -21.96 -8.90
C LYS A 172 -10.00 -21.60 -7.49
N GLN A 173 -9.06 -21.57 -6.56
CA GLN A 173 -9.30 -21.09 -5.19
C GLN A 173 -8.72 -19.69 -5.03
N LEU A 174 -9.46 -18.81 -4.37
CA LEU A 174 -8.99 -17.46 -4.05
C LEU A 174 -8.06 -17.44 -2.83
N THR A 175 -8.38 -18.25 -1.84
CA THR A 175 -7.58 -18.46 -0.62
C THR A 175 -7.55 -19.94 -0.30
N LYS A 176 -6.78 -20.34 0.72
CA LYS A 176 -6.81 -21.71 1.26
C LYS A 176 -8.16 -22.10 1.89
N LEU A 177 -9.04 -21.12 2.15
CA LEU A 177 -10.36 -21.36 2.72
C LEU A 177 -11.34 -21.81 1.64
N LYS A 178 -12.01 -22.94 1.89
CA LYS A 178 -13.02 -23.51 1.01
C LYS A 178 -14.41 -23.24 1.58
N LYS A 179 -14.91 -22.01 1.39
CA LYS A 179 -16.33 -21.68 1.58
C LYS A 179 -16.94 -21.30 0.24
N LYS A 180 -18.20 -21.67 0.04
CA LYS A 180 -18.96 -21.36 -1.17
C LYS A 180 -19.99 -20.29 -0.85
N ASN A 181 -19.55 -19.04 -0.85
CA ASN A 181 -20.42 -17.88 -0.79
C ASN A 181 -20.51 -17.27 -2.19
N PHE A 182 -21.62 -16.60 -2.51
CA PHE A 182 -21.91 -16.04 -3.84
C PHE A 182 -21.89 -17.09 -4.98
N PRO A 183 -22.85 -18.05 -4.98
CA PRO A 183 -22.85 -19.18 -5.91
C PRO A 183 -22.90 -18.76 -7.39
N GLU A 184 -23.57 -17.65 -7.71
CA GLU A 184 -23.66 -17.11 -9.07
C GLU A 184 -22.30 -16.64 -9.59
N ILE A 185 -21.58 -15.84 -8.78
CA ILE A 185 -20.24 -15.34 -9.12
C ILE A 185 -19.24 -16.50 -9.18
N ALA A 186 -19.31 -17.41 -8.21
CA ALA A 186 -18.45 -18.59 -8.17
C ALA A 186 -18.61 -19.44 -9.44
N SER A 187 -19.84 -19.63 -9.92
CA SER A 187 -20.12 -20.41 -11.12
C SER A 187 -19.69 -19.68 -12.40
N LYS A 188 -19.90 -18.35 -12.47
CA LYS A 188 -19.48 -17.53 -13.62
C LYS A 188 -17.95 -17.58 -13.83
N TRP A 189 -17.17 -17.41 -12.76
CA TRP A 189 -15.71 -17.31 -12.84
C TRP A 189 -14.96 -18.63 -12.55
N HIS A 190 -15.69 -19.67 -12.15
CA HIS A 190 -15.13 -20.94 -11.66
C HIS A 190 -14.18 -20.73 -10.49
N ILE A 191 -14.60 -19.95 -9.47
CA ILE A 191 -13.79 -19.65 -8.28
C ILE A 191 -14.55 -19.84 -6.97
N PHE A 192 -13.86 -20.41 -5.99
CA PHE A 192 -14.33 -20.42 -4.60
C PHE A 192 -14.08 -19.07 -3.93
N ILE A 193 -15.16 -18.42 -3.50
CA ILE A 193 -15.14 -17.12 -2.83
C ILE A 193 -15.37 -17.32 -1.33
N PRO A 194 -14.38 -17.04 -0.48
CA PRO A 194 -14.44 -17.33 0.96
C PRO A 194 -15.14 -16.25 1.79
N PHE A 195 -15.56 -15.12 1.21
CA PHE A 195 -16.18 -13.99 1.93
C PHE A 195 -17.64 -14.24 2.23
N ASN A 196 -18.13 -13.84 3.41
CA ASN A 196 -19.56 -13.70 3.69
C ASN A 196 -20.00 -12.23 3.50
N GLU A 197 -21.30 -11.98 3.44
CA GLU A 197 -21.86 -10.63 3.38
C GLU A 197 -21.40 -9.76 4.57
N LYS A 198 -21.40 -10.33 5.79
CA LYS A 198 -20.92 -9.66 7.01
C LYS A 198 -19.45 -9.21 6.92
N ASP A 199 -18.61 -9.96 6.21
CA ASP A 199 -17.20 -9.58 6.03
C ASP A 199 -17.07 -8.35 5.12
N LEU A 200 -18.02 -8.17 4.20
CA LEU A 200 -18.05 -7.09 3.22
C LEU A 200 -18.69 -5.81 3.79
N GLU A 201 -19.60 -5.93 4.76
CA GLU A 201 -20.10 -4.78 5.54
C GLU A 201 -18.98 -4.09 6.33
N ALA A 202 -18.02 -4.86 6.85
CA ALA A 202 -16.87 -4.32 7.60
C ALA A 202 -15.93 -3.42 6.76
N ILE A 203 -16.09 -3.40 5.43
CA ILE A 203 -15.27 -2.64 4.49
C ILE A 203 -16.08 -1.63 3.64
N GLN A 204 -17.37 -1.42 3.94
CA GLN A 204 -18.19 -0.34 3.36
C GLN A 204 -17.73 1.04 3.83
#